data_AF-A0A941RMY2-F1
#
_entry.id   AF-A0A941RMY2-F1
#
_cell.length_a   1.000
_cell.length_b   1.000
_cell.length_c   1.000
_cell.angle_alpha   90.00
_cell.angle_beta   90.00
_cell.angle_gamma   90.00
#
_symmetry.space_group_name_H-M   'P 1'
#
loop_
_entity.id
_entity.type
_entity.pdbx_description
1 polymer ?
#
loop_
_entity_poly.entity_id
_entity_poly.type
_entity_poly.pdbx_seq_one_letter_code
_entity_poly.pdbx_strand_id
1 'polypeptide(L)' 'LLTGDFFVTPPRIVLDLEASLRGIPAARAGEAVDRFFASVKPDVLSIGSGEFKAALNAALRAGDV' A
#
# COMPACT_ATOMS: atom_id res chain seq x y z
N LEU A 1 -7.10 1.99 -8.38
CA LEU A 1 -8.00 1.49 -7.32
C LEU A 1 -7.45 0.15 -6.87
N LEU A 2 -6.97 0.08 -5.64
CA LEU A 2 -6.60 -1.19 -4.99
C LEU A 2 -7.91 -1.91 -4.61
N THR A 3 -8.12 -3.10 -5.15
CA THR A 3 -9.27 -3.96 -4.84
C THR A 3 -8.79 -5.30 -4.30
N GLY A 4 -9.33 -5.73 -3.15
CA GLY A 4 -8.96 -6.97 -2.45
C GLY A 4 -9.62 -7.06 -1.06
N ASP A 5 -9.55 -8.22 -0.42
CA ASP A 5 -10.15 -8.48 0.90
C ASP A 5 -9.15 -8.11 2.01
N PHE A 6 -9.23 -6.87 2.50
CA PHE A 6 -8.27 -6.32 3.47
C PHE A 6 -8.95 -6.03 4.80
N PHE A 7 -8.66 -6.81 5.84
CA PHE A 7 -9.07 -6.52 7.21
C PHE A 7 -8.07 -5.57 7.87
N VAL A 8 -8.32 -4.27 7.73
CA VAL A 8 -7.44 -3.22 8.26
C VAL A 8 -8.20 -2.29 9.20
N THR A 9 -7.59 -1.97 10.33
CA THR A 9 -8.12 -1.00 11.30
C THR A 9 -7.13 0.16 11.43
N PRO A 10 -7.56 1.41 11.20
CA PRO A 10 -8.90 1.87 10.78
C PRO A 10 -9.22 1.53 9.31
N PRO A 11 -10.51 1.35 8.92
CA PRO A 11 -10.92 0.99 7.56
C PRO A 11 -10.57 2.04 6.48
N ARG A 12 -10.16 3.25 6.89
CA ARG A 12 -9.75 4.33 5.99
C ARG A 12 -8.28 4.25 5.55
N ILE A 13 -7.48 3.35 6.13
CA ILE A 13 -6.04 3.33 5.87
C ILE A 13 -5.68 3.05 4.40
N VAL A 14 -6.51 2.29 3.67
CA VAL A 14 -6.30 2.04 2.24
C VAL A 14 -6.51 3.33 1.43
N LEU A 15 -7.52 4.12 1.77
CA LEU A 15 -7.79 5.42 1.12
C LEU A 15 -6.68 6.43 1.42
N ASP A 16 -6.19 6.46 2.66
CA ASP A 16 -5.11 7.35 3.06
C ASP A 16 -3.79 6.98 2.36
N LEU A 17 -3.55 5.67 2.18
CA LEU A 17 -2.42 5.16 1.42
C LEU A 17 -2.53 5.50 -0.07
N GLU A 18 -3.69 5.27 -0.70
CA GLU A 18 -3.93 5.66 -2.10
C GLU A 18 -3.71 7.17 -2.30
N ALA A 19 -4.17 7.99 -1.35
CA ALA A 19 -3.91 9.42 -1.38
C ALA A 19 -2.42 9.74 -1.26
N SER A 20 -1.67 9.04 -0.40
CA SER A 20 -0.22 9.22 -0.22
C SER A 20 0.60 8.80 -1.44
N LEU A 21 0.11 7.84 -2.22
CA LEU A 21 0.77 7.35 -3.43
C LEU A 21 0.44 8.19 -4.68
N ARG A 22 -0.57 9.06 -4.60
CA ARG A 22 -0.99 9.88 -5.73
C ARG A 22 0.13 10.86 -6.13
N GLY A 23 0.57 10.75 -7.39
CA GLY A 23 1.64 11.59 -7.94
C GLY A 23 3.05 11.08 -7.65
N ILE A 24 3.20 9.93 -6.99
CA ILE A 24 4.50 9.29 -6.82
C ILE A 24 4.78 8.40 -8.03
N PRO A 25 5.96 8.53 -8.69
CA PRO A 25 6.36 7.64 -9.76
C PRO A 25 6.34 6.17 -9.29
N ALA A 26 5.86 5.26 -10.14
CA ALA A 26 5.79 3.82 -9.83
C ALA A 26 7.11 3.25 -9.28
N ALA A 27 8.25 3.71 -9.81
CA ALA A 27 9.58 3.34 -9.35
C ALA A 27 9.87 3.68 -7.88
N ARG A 28 9.15 4.64 -7.29
CA ARG A 28 9.29 5.07 -5.88
C ARG A 28 8.10 4.66 -5.00
N ALA A 29 7.10 3.98 -5.57
CA ALA A 29 5.90 3.61 -4.83
C ALA A 29 6.21 2.68 -3.64
N GLY A 30 7.21 1.80 -3.77
CA GLY A 30 7.67 0.93 -2.69
C GLY A 30 8.22 1.68 -1.47
N GLU A 31 9.01 2.74 -1.69
CA GLU A 31 9.55 3.58 -0.60
C GLU A 31 8.45 4.42 0.07
N ALA A 32 7.46 4.86 -0.72
CA ALA A 32 6.33 5.62 -0.21
C ALA A 32 5.42 4.77 0.70
N VAL A 33 5.19 3.51 0.35
CA VAL A 33 4.52 2.53 1.22
C VAL A 33 5.26 2.37 2.53
N ASP A 34 6.59 2.15 2.49
CA ASP A 34 7.39 1.99 3.71
C ASP A 34 7.28 3.23 4.61
N ARG A 35 7.33 4.44 4.03
CA ARG A 35 7.20 5.70 4.77
C ARG A 35 5.79 5.88 5.37
N PHE A 36 4.74 5.47 4.67
CA PHE A 36 3.37 5.52 5.17
C PHE A 36 3.14 4.58 6.36
N PHE A 37 3.60 3.34 6.27
CA PHE A 37 3.49 2.38 7.37
C PHE A 37 4.43 2.66 8.55
N ALA A 38 5.46 3.50 8.36
CA ALA A 38 6.29 4.00 9.46
C ALA A 38 5.64 5.19 10.20
N SER A 39 4.81 5.99 9.51
CA SER A 39 4.15 7.18 10.08
C SER A 39 2.79 6.86 10.69
N VAL A 40 2.06 5.93 10.10
CA VAL A 40 0.85 5.35 10.68
C VAL A 40 1.34 4.18 11.55
N LYS A 41 0.95 4.09 12.82
CA LYS A 41 1.03 2.84 13.59
C LYS A 41 -0.31 2.13 13.45
N PRO A 42 -0.59 1.43 12.35
CA PRO A 42 -1.81 0.67 12.27
C PRO A 42 -1.70 -0.58 13.14
N ASP A 43 -2.75 -0.85 13.91
CA ASP A 43 -3.03 -2.19 14.40
C ASP A 43 -3.49 -3.03 13.20
N VAL A 44 -2.52 -3.44 12.36
CA VAL A 44 -2.84 -4.23 11.17
C VAL A 44 -3.16 -5.66 11.60
N LEU A 45 -4.43 -6.02 11.51
CA LEU A 45 -4.95 -7.30 11.98
C LEU A 45 -4.74 -8.46 10.97
N SER A 46 -4.15 -8.25 9.78
CA SER A 46 -4.00 -9.36 8.81
C SER A 46 -2.87 -9.26 7.78
N ILE A 47 -2.33 -8.09 7.41
CA ILE A 47 -1.26 -7.97 6.40
C ILE A 47 -0.18 -7.00 6.87
N GLY A 48 1.07 -7.43 6.95
CA GLY A 48 2.20 -6.55 7.26
C GLY A 48 2.59 -5.66 6.06
N SER A 49 3.41 -4.64 6.30
CA SER A 49 3.96 -3.76 5.25
C SER A 49 4.70 -4.54 4.14
N GLY A 50 5.34 -5.67 4.49
CA GLY A 50 6.03 -6.55 3.55
C GLY A 50 5.10 -7.23 2.53
N GLU A 51 3.99 -7.80 2.99
CA GLU A 51 2.99 -8.44 2.11
C GLU A 51 2.33 -7.41 1.19
N PHE A 52 2.05 -6.21 1.70
CA PHE A 52 1.51 -5.13 0.90
C PHE A 52 2.49 -4.68 -0.20
N LYS A 53 3.77 -4.54 0.14
CA LYS A 53 4.82 -4.19 -0.81
C LYS A 53 5.01 -5.26 -1.89
N ALA A 54 4.89 -6.54 -1.52
CA ALA A 54 4.91 -7.65 -2.47
C ALA A 54 3.73 -7.56 -3.45
N ALA A 55 2.51 -7.34 -2.96
CA ALA A 55 1.32 -7.16 -3.79
C ALA A 55 1.44 -5.95 -4.72
N LEU A 56 1.93 -4.81 -4.23
CA LEU A 56 2.15 -3.61 -5.04
C LEU A 56 3.17 -3.86 -6.16
N ASN A 57 4.30 -4.48 -5.84
CA ASN A 57 5.32 -4.80 -6.84
C ASN A 57 4.81 -5.80 -7.89
N ALA A 58 3.98 -6.77 -7.50
CA ALA A 58 3.34 -7.70 -8.42
C ALA A 58 2.37 -6.96 -9.36
N ALA A 59 1.56 -6.04 -8.84
CA ALA A 59 0.65 -5.21 -9.64
C ALA A 59 1.40 -4.29 -10.61
N LEU A 60 2.49 -3.65 -10.17
CA LEU A 60 3.32 -2.81 -11.04
C LEU A 60 3.96 -3.60 -12.19
N ARG A 61 4.36 -4.85 -11.95
CA ARG A 61 4.86 -5.75 -13.01
C ARG A 61 3.75 -6.21 -13.96
N ALA A 62 2.53 -6.39 -13.46
CA ALA A 62 1.38 -6.81 -14.27
C ALA A 62 0.79 -5.68 -15.12
N GLY A 63 0.93 -4.41 -14.70
CA GLY A 63 0.45 -3.23 -15.43
C GLY A 63 1.39 -2.69 -16.50
N ASP A 64 2.55 -3.33 -16.70
CA ASP A 64 3.54 -2.99 -17.74
C ASP A 64 3.34 -3.83 -19.03
N VAL A 65 2.09 -4.27 -19.28
CA VAL A 65 1.64 -5.06 -20.44
C VAL A 65 0.69 -4.24 -21.30
#